data_AF-A0A2I0TVL7-F1
#
_entry.id   AF-A0A2I0TVL7-F1
#
_cell.length_a   1.000
_cell.length_b   1.000
_cell.length_c   1.000
_cell.angle_alpha   90.00
_cell.angle_beta   90.00
_cell.angle_gamma   90.00
#
_symmetry.space_group_name_H-M   'P 1'
#
loop_
_entity.id
_entity.type
_entity.pdbx_description
1 polymer ?
#
loop_
_entity_poly.entity_id
_entity_poly.type
_entity_poly.pdbx_seq_one_letter_code
_entity_poly.pdbx_strand_id
1 'polypeptide(L)'
;MAGRLWRLCNLLMAAFFGLAAAVQVNDPDAALWTVVYLVPAALTLLVSIKPSITDNGVWRSLCDLHSAGCIVGTVALACSLFAYAQGNILQEEEGRELFGLVIITIWMSLCRSSAKSPLGGVRLIAAVVVTLCPFVSWLYIYVNKEMRASWPTHCKTVI
;
A
#
# COMPACT_ATOMS: atom_id res chain seq x y z
N MET A 1 -14.14 11.72 17.85
CA MET A 1 -13.29 12.27 16.77
C MET A 1 -12.33 11.21 16.22
N ALA A 2 -11.49 10.60 17.07
CA ALA A 2 -10.52 9.56 16.67
C ALA A 2 -11.11 8.41 15.83
N GLY A 3 -12.25 7.84 16.23
CA GLY A 3 -12.88 6.75 15.48
C GLY A 3 -13.37 7.14 14.07
N ARG A 4 -13.82 8.38 13.87
CA ARG A 4 -14.21 8.87 12.53
C ARG A 4 -13.00 9.10 11.65
N LEU A 5 -11.93 9.68 12.22
CA LEU A 5 -10.67 9.89 11.52
C LEU A 5 -10.04 8.56 11.09
N TRP A 6 -10.01 7.56 11.97
CA TRP A 6 -9.55 6.21 11.63
C TRP A 6 -10.32 5.61 10.45
N ARG A 7 -11.65 5.70 10.46
CA ARG A 7 -12.50 5.22 9.36
C ARG A 7 -12.21 5.96 8.06
N LEU A 8 -12.01 7.28 8.13
CA LEU A 8 -11.63 8.10 6.98
C LEU A 8 -10.27 7.68 6.42
N CYS A 9 -9.26 7.50 7.28
CA CYS A 9 -7.95 7.02 6.84
C CYS A 9 -8.03 5.65 6.17
N ASN A 10 -8.85 4.72 6.69
CA ASN A 10 -9.10 3.45 6.03
C ASN A 10 -9.80 3.63 4.67
N LEU A 11 -10.80 4.50 4.58
CA LEU A 11 -11.45 4.77 3.29
C LEU A 11 -10.46 5.30 2.25
N LEU A 12 -9.60 6.26 2.64
CA LEU A 12 -8.58 6.82 1.77
C LEU A 12 -7.54 5.78 1.37
N MET A 13 -7.06 4.95 2.31
CA MET A 13 -6.10 3.89 2.01
C MET A 13 -6.70 2.78 1.15
N ALA A 14 -7.98 2.44 1.35
CA ALA A 14 -8.69 1.52 0.47
C ALA A 14 -8.78 2.05 -0.97
N ALA A 15 -9.09 3.35 -1.12
CA ALA A 15 -9.10 4.01 -2.42
C ALA A 15 -7.70 4.05 -3.06
N PHE A 16 -6.66 4.35 -2.27
CA PHE A 16 -5.27 4.33 -2.73
C PHE A 16 -4.86 2.94 -3.23
N PHE A 17 -5.10 1.88 -2.44
CA PHE A 17 -4.78 0.52 -2.87
C PHE A 17 -5.61 0.09 -4.09
N GLY A 18 -6.89 0.48 -4.17
CA GLY A 18 -7.70 0.24 -5.36
C GLY A 18 -7.16 0.94 -6.61
N LEU A 19 -6.72 2.20 -6.46
CA LEU A 19 -6.06 2.95 -7.54
C LEU A 19 -4.73 2.31 -7.93
N ALA A 20 -3.92 1.89 -6.95
CA ALA A 20 -2.68 1.17 -7.19
C ALA A 20 -2.95 -0.10 -8.00
N ALA A 21 -3.93 -0.92 -7.61
CA ALA A 21 -4.32 -2.10 -8.39
C ALA A 21 -4.73 -1.76 -9.83
N ALA A 22 -5.47 -0.65 -10.03
CA ALA A 22 -5.93 -0.23 -11.34
C ALA A 22 -4.81 0.21 -12.28
N VAL A 23 -3.72 0.81 -11.76
CA VAL A 23 -2.61 1.24 -12.61
C VAL A 23 -1.68 0.10 -13.04
N GLN A 24 -1.65 -1.01 -12.28
CA GLN A 24 -0.81 -2.18 -12.58
C GLN A 24 -1.29 -2.98 -13.79
N VAL A 25 -2.44 -2.66 -14.40
CA VAL A 25 -2.97 -3.38 -15.58
C VAL A 25 -2.04 -3.31 -16.81
N ASN A 26 -1.07 -2.39 -16.80
CA ASN A 26 -0.10 -2.23 -17.89
C ASN A 26 1.23 -2.93 -17.61
N ASP A 27 1.41 -3.53 -16.44
CA ASP A 27 2.64 -4.25 -16.08
C ASP A 27 2.64 -5.67 -16.65
N PRO A 28 3.82 -6.23 -16.99
CA PRO A 28 3.93 -7.59 -17.55
C PRO A 28 3.37 -8.67 -16.62
N ASP A 29 3.35 -8.40 -15.31
CA ASP A 29 2.85 -9.25 -14.23
C ASP A 29 1.61 -8.64 -13.53
N ALA A 30 0.81 -7.88 -14.29
CA ALA A 30 -0.41 -7.21 -13.84
C ALA A 30 -1.32 -8.08 -12.95
N ALA A 31 -1.48 -9.36 -13.26
CA ALA A 31 -2.34 -10.26 -12.49
C ALA A 31 -1.88 -10.42 -11.04
N LEU A 32 -0.56 -10.55 -10.81
CA LEU A 32 0.01 -10.67 -9.47
C LEU A 32 -0.20 -9.36 -8.71
N TRP A 33 0.24 -8.24 -9.28
CA TRP A 33 0.18 -6.96 -8.60
C TRP A 33 -1.24 -6.45 -8.35
N THR A 34 -2.17 -6.73 -9.28
CA THR A 34 -3.59 -6.44 -9.07
C THR A 34 -4.09 -7.14 -7.81
N VAL A 35 -3.77 -8.41 -7.60
CA VAL A 35 -4.17 -9.15 -6.39
C VAL A 35 -3.47 -8.60 -5.15
N VAL A 36 -2.17 -8.30 -5.25
CA VAL A 36 -1.36 -7.73 -4.16
C VAL A 36 -1.99 -6.46 -3.59
N TYR A 37 -2.54 -5.59 -4.44
CA TYR A 37 -3.17 -4.34 -4.03
C TYR A 37 -4.68 -4.46 -3.76
N LEU A 38 -5.42 -5.31 -4.49
CA LEU A 38 -6.87 -5.41 -4.34
C LEU A 38 -7.30 -6.08 -3.03
N VAL A 39 -6.55 -7.08 -2.56
CA VAL A 39 -6.79 -7.72 -1.26
C VAL A 39 -6.73 -6.71 -0.11
N PRO A 40 -5.65 -5.93 0.08
CA PRO A 40 -5.61 -4.93 1.14
C PRO A 40 -6.60 -3.79 0.90
N ALA A 41 -6.95 -3.44 -0.35
CA ALA A 41 -8.02 -2.49 -0.63
C ALA A 41 -9.35 -2.96 -0.04
N ALA A 42 -9.75 -4.20 -0.32
CA ALA A 42 -10.99 -4.79 0.18
C ALA A 42 -10.98 -4.93 1.72
N LEU A 43 -9.89 -5.46 2.29
CA LEU A 43 -9.76 -5.62 3.75
C LEU A 43 -9.84 -4.27 4.47
N THR A 44 -9.19 -3.24 3.92
CA THR A 44 -9.20 -1.87 4.47
C THR A 44 -10.58 -1.22 4.34
N LEU A 45 -11.26 -1.42 3.20
CA LEU A 45 -12.62 -0.91 2.98
C LEU A 45 -13.58 -1.47 4.03
N LEU A 46 -13.50 -2.76 4.33
CA LEU A 46 -14.30 -3.39 5.39
C LEU A 46 -14.06 -2.73 6.75
N VAL A 47 -12.81 -2.41 7.09
CA VAL A 47 -12.48 -1.68 8.35
C VAL A 47 -13.10 -0.28 8.36
N SER A 48 -13.14 0.42 7.22
CA SER A 48 -13.77 1.75 7.12
C SER A 48 -15.29 1.70 7.36
N ILE A 49 -15.95 0.62 6.93
CA ILE A 49 -17.40 0.43 7.06
C ILE A 49 -17.74 -0.04 8.48
N LYS A 50 -17.07 -1.11 8.93
CA LYS A 50 -17.33 -1.78 10.21
C LYS A 50 -16.01 -2.15 10.88
N PRO A 51 -15.43 -1.27 11.72
CA PRO A 51 -14.13 -1.50 12.36
C PRO A 51 -14.03 -2.80 13.17
N SER A 52 -15.13 -3.31 13.73
CA SER A 52 -15.14 -4.59 14.46
C SER A 52 -14.90 -5.82 13.57
N ILE A 53 -14.82 -5.66 12.23
CA ILE A 53 -14.40 -6.74 11.34
C ILE A 53 -12.99 -7.26 11.68
N THR A 54 -12.14 -6.41 12.28
CA THR A 54 -10.78 -6.80 12.70
C THR A 54 -10.78 -7.86 13.81
N ASP A 55 -11.94 -8.17 14.41
CA ASP A 55 -12.12 -9.25 15.37
C ASP A 55 -12.47 -10.59 14.74
N ASN A 56 -12.87 -10.59 13.46
CA ASN A 56 -13.22 -11.79 12.73
C ASN A 56 -11.97 -12.63 12.39
N GLY A 57 -12.00 -13.93 12.68
CA GLY A 57 -10.88 -14.84 12.45
C GLY A 57 -10.46 -14.94 10.98
N VAL A 58 -11.41 -14.95 10.04
CA VAL A 58 -11.13 -15.02 8.60
C VAL A 58 -10.44 -13.74 8.13
N TRP A 59 -10.95 -12.58 8.53
CA TRP A 59 -10.31 -11.29 8.21
C TRP A 59 -8.87 -11.25 8.74
N ARG A 60 -8.67 -11.71 9.99
CA ARG A 60 -7.34 -11.77 10.63
C ARG A 60 -6.38 -12.68 9.87
N SER A 61 -6.82 -13.91 9.53
CA SER A 61 -5.98 -14.85 8.78
C SER A 61 -5.62 -14.34 7.40
N LEU A 62 -6.57 -13.73 6.67
CA LEU A 62 -6.29 -13.11 5.37
C LEU A 62 -5.30 -11.96 5.49
N CYS A 63 -5.49 -11.08 6.48
CA CYS A 63 -4.57 -9.99 6.77
C CYS A 63 -3.16 -10.49 7.09
N ASP A 64 -3.04 -11.51 7.96
CA ASP A 64 -1.76 -12.05 8.42
C ASP A 64 -1.04 -12.81 7.28
N LEU A 65 -1.76 -13.62 6.50
CA LEU A 65 -1.19 -14.34 5.34
C LEU A 65 -0.74 -13.38 4.24
N HIS A 66 -1.56 -12.39 3.90
CA HIS A 66 -1.22 -11.39 2.88
C HIS A 66 -0.01 -10.56 3.31
N SER A 67 0.05 -10.16 4.58
CA SER A 67 1.19 -9.42 5.13
C SER A 67 2.45 -10.26 5.10
N ALA A 68 2.38 -11.55 5.43
CA ALA A 68 3.52 -12.46 5.32
C ALA A 68 4.02 -12.57 3.87
N GLY A 69 3.12 -12.70 2.90
CA GLY A 69 3.46 -12.68 1.48
C GLY A 69 4.12 -11.36 1.06
N CYS A 70 3.60 -10.22 1.49
CA CYS A 70 4.18 -8.90 1.21
C CYS A 70 5.57 -8.73 1.84
N ILE A 71 5.81 -9.25 3.04
CA ILE A 71 7.12 -9.24 3.69
C ILE A 71 8.13 -10.07 2.89
N VAL A 72 7.74 -11.28 2.46
CA VAL A 72 8.60 -12.12 1.62
C VAL A 72 8.91 -11.43 0.30
N GLY A 73 7.90 -10.86 -0.37
CA GLY A 73 8.08 -10.08 -1.60
C GLY A 73 8.98 -8.85 -1.40
N THR A 74 8.83 -8.14 -0.28
CA THR A 74 9.69 -7.00 0.08
C THR A 74 11.15 -7.43 0.20
N VAL A 75 11.42 -8.55 0.90
CA VAL A 75 12.78 -9.08 1.04
C VAL A 75 13.35 -9.51 -0.32
N ALA A 76 12.55 -10.19 -1.15
CA ALA A 76 12.97 -10.62 -2.47
C ALA A 76 13.34 -9.43 -3.38
N LEU A 77 12.47 -8.40 -3.45
CA LEU A 77 12.73 -7.18 -4.21
C LEU A 77 13.90 -6.38 -3.63
N ALA A 78 14.04 -6.31 -2.30
CA ALA A 78 15.16 -5.64 -1.66
C ALA A 78 16.50 -6.29 -2.03
N CYS A 79 16.54 -7.63 -2.05
CA CYS A 79 17.72 -8.39 -2.50
C CYS A 79 18.01 -8.15 -3.99
N SER A 80 16.97 -8.14 -4.85
CA SER A 80 17.11 -7.83 -6.28
C SER A 80 17.70 -6.44 -6.50
N LEU A 81 17.08 -5.42 -5.90
CA LEU A 81 17.52 -4.03 -6.02
C LEU A 81 18.93 -3.83 -5.46
N PHE A 82 19.27 -4.46 -4.34
CA PHE A 82 20.62 -4.38 -3.79
C PHE A 82 21.67 -4.97 -4.75
N ALA A 83 21.33 -6.03 -5.48
CA ALA A 83 22.23 -6.69 -6.41
C ALA A 83 22.30 -6.00 -7.79
N TYR A 84 21.19 -5.42 -8.26
CA TYR A 84 21.03 -5.05 -9.68
C TYR A 84 20.64 -3.59 -9.95
N ALA A 85 20.22 -2.82 -8.95
CA ALA A 85 19.78 -1.44 -9.20
C ALA A 85 20.90 -0.60 -9.82
N GLN A 86 20.61 -0.01 -10.98
CA GLN A 86 21.57 0.81 -11.75
C GLN A 86 21.46 2.30 -11.43
N GLY A 87 20.46 2.71 -10.64
CA GLY A 87 20.16 4.13 -10.43
C GLY A 87 19.23 4.40 -9.25
N ASN A 88 18.41 5.44 -9.38
CA ASN A 88 17.49 5.83 -8.32
C ASN A 88 16.35 4.82 -8.20
N ILE A 89 16.22 4.20 -7.02
CA ILE A 89 15.20 3.20 -6.70
C ILE A 89 13.78 3.70 -7.02
N LEU A 90 13.48 5.00 -6.90
CA LEU A 90 12.16 5.54 -7.22
C LEU A 90 11.85 5.57 -8.74
N GLN A 91 12.88 5.54 -9.58
CA GLN A 91 12.73 5.47 -11.04
C GLN A 91 12.59 4.04 -11.53
N GLU A 92 13.15 3.08 -10.80
CA GLU A 92 13.00 1.65 -11.07
C GLU A 92 11.60 1.16 -10.66
N GLU A 93 11.03 0.27 -11.47
CA GLU A 93 9.72 -0.36 -11.24
C GLU A 93 9.72 -1.19 -9.94
N GLU A 94 10.71 -2.08 -9.79
CA GLU A 94 10.91 -2.92 -8.60
C GLU A 94 11.01 -2.09 -7.31
N GLY A 95 11.59 -0.89 -7.39
CA GLY A 95 11.69 0.02 -6.25
C GLY A 95 10.34 0.56 -5.81
N ARG A 96 9.50 0.98 -6.75
CA ARG A 96 8.13 1.44 -6.46
C ARG A 96 7.26 0.31 -5.91
N GLU A 97 7.39 -0.88 -6.47
CA GLU A 97 6.73 -2.10 -6.00
C GLU A 97 7.12 -2.44 -4.56
N LEU A 98 8.42 -2.40 -4.24
CA LEU A 98 8.92 -2.60 -2.89
C LEU A 98 8.28 -1.63 -1.90
N PHE A 99 8.23 -0.32 -2.22
CA PHE A 99 7.57 0.66 -1.35
C PHE A 99 6.08 0.38 -1.16
N GLY A 100 5.40 -0.08 -2.22
CA GLY A 100 4.01 -0.52 -2.14
C GLY A 100 3.80 -1.66 -1.14
N LEU A 101 4.64 -2.70 -1.18
CA LEU A 101 4.58 -3.82 -0.24
C LEU A 101 4.86 -3.39 1.21
N VAL A 102 5.78 -2.44 1.42
CA VAL A 102 6.06 -1.87 2.74
C VAL A 102 4.85 -1.11 3.28
N ILE A 103 4.22 -0.26 2.44
CA ILE A 103 3.01 0.48 2.83
C ILE A 103 1.88 -0.49 3.19
N ILE A 104 1.65 -1.55 2.40
CA ILE A 104 0.65 -2.58 2.69
C ILE A 104 0.92 -3.22 4.04
N THR A 105 2.15 -3.67 4.28
CA THR A 105 2.53 -4.35 5.54
C THR A 105 2.31 -3.46 6.76
N ILE A 106 2.74 -2.19 6.69
CA ILE A 106 2.54 -1.22 7.77
C ILE A 106 1.03 -0.99 8.00
N TRP A 107 0.27 -0.80 6.93
CA TRP A 107 -1.16 -0.50 7.04
C TRP A 107 -1.96 -1.68 7.60
N MET A 108 -1.69 -2.89 7.11
CA MET A 108 -2.31 -4.12 7.62
C MET A 108 -2.00 -4.32 9.11
N SER A 109 -0.77 -4.05 9.55
CA SER A 109 -0.38 -4.10 10.97
C SER A 109 -1.16 -3.10 11.83
N LEU A 110 -1.38 -1.87 11.34
CA LEU A 110 -2.20 -0.86 12.02
C LEU A 110 -3.66 -1.33 12.16
N CYS A 111 -4.26 -1.86 11.09
CA CYS A 111 -5.61 -2.45 11.11
C CYS A 111 -5.71 -3.65 12.04
N ARG A 112 -4.73 -4.55 12.00
CA ARG A 112 -4.69 -5.73 12.88
C ARG A 112 -4.62 -5.35 14.35
N SER A 113 -3.90 -4.26 14.65
CA SER A 113 -3.69 -3.74 16.01
C SER A 113 -4.86 -2.93 16.55
N SER A 114 -5.76 -2.41 15.69
CA SER A 114 -6.93 -1.64 16.14
C SER A 114 -7.96 -2.48 16.92
N ALA A 115 -7.94 -3.80 16.73
CA ALA A 115 -8.76 -4.76 17.49
C ALA A 115 -8.39 -4.84 18.98
N LYS A 116 -7.10 -4.70 19.30
CA LYS A 116 -6.57 -5.01 20.65
C LYS A 116 -6.78 -3.87 21.65
N SER A 117 -6.91 -2.64 21.17
CA SER A 117 -7.03 -1.45 22.00
C SER A 117 -7.54 -0.29 21.14
N PRO A 118 -8.37 0.64 21.69
CA PRO A 118 -8.66 1.90 21.03
C PRO A 118 -7.36 2.55 20.53
N LEU A 119 -7.33 3.03 19.29
CA LEU A 119 -6.14 3.64 18.71
C LEU A 119 -5.71 4.84 19.57
N GLY A 120 -4.60 4.69 20.28
CA GLY A 120 -3.96 5.78 21.00
C GLY A 120 -3.52 6.88 20.03
N GLY A 121 -3.36 8.11 20.54
CA GLY A 121 -3.04 9.29 19.72
C GLY A 121 -1.83 9.09 18.80
N VAL A 122 -0.76 8.45 19.26
CA VAL A 122 0.44 8.17 18.45
C VAL A 122 0.14 7.27 17.25
N ARG A 123 -0.65 6.20 17.43
CA ARG A 123 -1.03 5.30 16.32
C ARG A 123 -1.92 6.01 15.31
N LEU A 124 -2.79 6.90 15.78
CA LEU A 124 -3.65 7.70 14.90
C LEU A 124 -2.83 8.72 14.09
N ILE A 125 -1.85 9.38 14.71
CA ILE A 125 -0.91 10.27 14.00
C ILE A 125 -0.13 9.48 12.94
N ALA A 126 0.43 8.32 13.31
CA ALA A 126 1.12 7.46 12.36
C ALA A 126 0.20 7.04 11.20
N ALA A 127 -1.06 6.69 11.48
CA ALA A 127 -2.04 6.36 10.45
C ALA A 127 -2.31 7.54 9.50
N VAL A 128 -2.44 8.77 10.01
CA VAL A 128 -2.62 9.96 9.17
C VAL A 128 -1.39 10.18 8.29
N VAL A 129 -0.18 10.11 8.85
CA VAL A 129 1.07 10.29 8.09
C VAL A 129 1.20 9.24 6.98
N VAL A 130 0.99 7.96 7.31
CA VAL A 130 1.04 6.85 6.34
C VAL A 130 -0.05 6.99 5.29
N THR A 131 -1.23 7.52 5.64
CA THR A 131 -2.30 7.78 4.67
C THR A 131 -1.91 8.87 3.68
N LEU A 132 -1.33 9.98 4.15
CA LEU A 132 -1.04 11.13 3.30
C LEU A 132 0.20 10.92 2.40
N CYS A 133 1.21 10.21 2.91
CA CYS A 133 2.48 9.97 2.21
C CYS A 133 2.32 9.47 0.75
N PRO A 134 1.53 8.41 0.46
CA PRO A 134 1.38 7.93 -0.91
C PRO A 134 0.69 8.93 -1.84
N PHE A 135 -0.33 9.65 -1.37
CA PHE A 135 -1.00 10.68 -2.19
C PHE A 135 -0.08 11.86 -2.50
N VAL A 136 0.68 12.32 -1.51
CA VAL A 136 1.65 13.40 -1.71
C VAL A 136 2.75 12.96 -2.68
N SER A 137 3.26 11.74 -2.51
CA SER A 137 4.29 11.18 -3.40
C SER A 137 3.75 11.01 -4.84
N TRP A 138 2.52 10.53 -5.00
CA TRP A 138 1.88 10.42 -6.30
C TRP A 138 1.71 11.79 -6.97
N LEU A 139 1.18 12.78 -6.24
CA LEU A 139 1.02 14.14 -6.76
C LEU A 139 2.38 14.74 -7.17
N TYR A 140 3.41 14.54 -6.34
CA TYR A 140 4.76 14.97 -6.65
C TYR A 140 5.27 14.34 -7.96
N ILE A 141 5.13 13.04 -8.14
CA ILE A 141 5.54 12.33 -9.37
C ILE A 141 4.71 12.78 -10.58
N TYR A 142 3.41 13.03 -10.39
CA TYR A 142 2.52 13.51 -11.44
C TYR A 142 2.97 14.87 -11.98
N VAL A 143 3.24 15.82 -11.08
CA VAL A 143 3.67 17.20 -11.39
C VAL A 143 5.10 17.23 -11.96
N ASN A 144 6.03 16.47 -11.39
CA ASN A 144 7.44 16.46 -11.78
C ASN A 144 7.69 15.44 -12.91
N LYS A 145 7.32 15.81 -14.14
CA LYS A 145 7.42 14.93 -15.33
C LYS A 145 8.82 14.36 -15.57
N GLU A 146 9.88 15.06 -15.16
CA GLU A 146 11.26 14.56 -15.25
C GLU A 146 11.48 13.27 -14.47
N MET A 147 10.78 13.08 -13.34
CA MET A 147 10.85 11.83 -12.56
C MET A 147 10.36 10.63 -13.36
N ARG A 148 9.43 10.85 -14.30
CA ARG A 148 8.85 9.81 -15.16
C ARG A 148 9.58 9.69 -16.49
N ALA A 149 10.51 10.58 -16.83
CA ALA A 149 11.15 10.59 -18.14
C ALA A 149 11.95 9.30 -18.40
N SER A 150 12.61 8.77 -17.37
CA SER A 150 13.39 7.52 -17.41
C SER A 150 12.55 6.25 -17.21
N TRP A 151 11.25 6.35 -16.90
CA TRP A 151 10.43 5.17 -16.67
C TRP A 151 10.23 4.34 -17.94
N PRO A 152 10.03 3.01 -17.80
CA PRO A 152 9.57 2.16 -18.88
C PRO A 152 8.31 2.72 -19.56
N THR A 153 8.15 2.44 -20.85
CA THR A 153 7.03 2.98 -21.65
C THR A 153 5.67 2.58 -21.09
N HIS A 154 5.55 1.36 -20.57
CA HIS A 154 4.30 0.85 -19.98
C HIS A 154 3.93 1.55 -18.67
N CYS A 155 4.91 2.05 -17.90
CA CYS A 155 4.64 2.82 -16.68
C CYS A 155 4.18 4.27 -16.94
N LYS A 156 4.26 4.77 -18.19
CA LYS A 156 3.95 6.17 -18.53
C LYS A 156 2.50 6.40 -18.98
N THR A 157 1.80 5.35 -19.41
CA THR A 157 0.52 5.45 -20.12
C THR A 157 -0.70 5.54 -19.20
N VAL A 158 -0.51 5.47 -17.88
CA VAL A 158 -1.58 5.25 -16.88
C VAL A 158 -1.71 6.36 -15.85
N ILE A 159 -0.77 7.32 -15.83
CA ILE A 159 -0.71 8.45 -14.90
C ILE A 159 -1.28 9.72 -15.52
#